data_AF-A0A314YQ86-F1
#
_entry.id   AF-A0A314YQ86-F1
#
_cell.length_a   1.000
_cell.length_b   1.000
_cell.length_c   1.000
_cell.angle_alpha   90.00
_cell.angle_beta   90.00
_cell.angle_gamma   90.00
#
_symmetry.space_group_name_H-M   'P 1'
#
loop_
_entity.id
_entity.type
_entity.pdbx_description
1 polymer ?
#
loop_
_entity_poly.entity_id
_entity_poly.type
_entity_poly.pdbx_seq_one_letter_code
_entity_poly.pdbx_strand_id
1 'polypeptide(L)'
;MLTFVVFWALGGASVLGAGQANDSYQIYVQKECSFTRYPSICVQTMTGSGLGHDQQHVDIMLALANKTISETMLATSEFVNFSSQFKLGGKLGAREAQLVHSVKDYYCEELMNMSLKRLDQSLLALKQSPRKNKRDIQAWLSAALTFQDTCKDYSSGQISKRIDNASQLVSNLLALVNRIASNHTATVTNHRNVDQGLFAKWVSRRDRKLLQATAIKADAVVAKDGSGN
;
A
#
# COMPACT_ATOMS: atom_id res chain seq x y z
N MET A 1 15.84 -9.19 79.32
CA MET A 1 15.84 -8.24 78.19
C MET A 1 16.33 -8.98 76.96
N LEU A 2 15.42 -9.29 76.02
CA LEU A 2 15.72 -9.99 74.76
C LEU A 2 16.18 -8.96 73.71
N THR A 3 17.31 -9.22 73.05
CA THR A 3 17.76 -8.48 71.87
C THR A 3 17.45 -9.30 70.61
N PHE A 4 16.55 -8.80 69.77
CA PHE A 4 16.27 -9.34 68.45
C PHE A 4 17.28 -8.78 67.43
N VAL A 5 18.06 -9.65 66.80
CA VAL A 5 18.90 -9.31 65.63
C VAL A 5 18.04 -9.51 64.38
N VAL A 6 17.69 -8.42 63.70
CA VAL A 6 16.99 -8.45 62.41
C VAL A 6 18.04 -8.50 61.30
N PHE A 7 18.18 -9.66 60.66
CA PHE A 7 18.92 -9.80 59.41
C PHE A 7 18.09 -9.20 58.26
N TRP A 8 18.56 -8.11 57.68
CA TRP A 8 18.06 -7.61 56.40
C TRP A 8 18.72 -8.41 55.26
N ALA A 9 17.98 -9.34 54.67
CA ALA A 9 18.36 -9.94 53.39
C ALA A 9 18.07 -8.94 52.27
N LEU A 10 19.13 -8.36 51.69
CA LEU A 10 19.08 -7.64 50.42
C LEU A 10 18.84 -8.65 49.29
N GLY A 11 17.57 -8.99 49.07
CA GLY A 11 17.12 -9.65 47.85
C GLY A 11 17.11 -8.64 46.71
N GLY A 12 18.19 -8.61 45.93
CA GLY A 12 18.24 -7.86 44.68
C GLY A 12 17.19 -8.39 43.71
N ALA A 13 16.18 -7.58 43.40
CA ALA A 13 15.23 -7.86 42.33
C ALA A 13 15.94 -7.63 40.98
N SER A 14 16.24 -8.71 40.28
CA SER A 14 16.77 -8.67 38.92
C SER A 14 15.74 -8.09 37.95
N VAL A 15 15.88 -6.81 37.61
CA VAL A 15 15.16 -6.16 36.49
C VAL A 15 15.83 -6.57 35.18
N LEU A 16 15.51 -7.76 34.65
CA LEU A 16 16.07 -8.26 33.38
C LEU A 16 15.03 -8.50 32.27
N GLY A 17 13.74 -8.29 32.53
CA GLY A 17 12.67 -8.69 31.59
C GLY A 17 12.33 -7.69 30.47
N ALA A 18 12.54 -6.38 30.66
CA ALA A 18 12.04 -5.37 29.73
C ALA A 18 12.99 -5.06 28.55
N GLY A 19 14.32 -5.13 28.76
CA GLY A 19 15.31 -4.81 27.71
C GLY A 19 15.39 -5.86 26.60
N GLN A 20 15.35 -7.15 26.94
CA GLN A 20 15.50 -8.24 25.96
C GLN A 20 14.32 -8.37 24.98
N ALA A 21 13.09 -8.06 25.42
CA ALA A 21 11.91 -8.15 24.57
C ALA A 21 11.90 -7.07 23.48
N ASN A 22 12.35 -5.85 23.82
CA ASN A 22 12.47 -4.74 22.87
C ASN A 22 13.53 -5.03 21.80
N ASP A 23 14.69 -5.55 22.19
CA ASP A 23 15.77 -5.89 21.26
C ASP A 23 15.35 -6.96 20.23
N SER A 24 14.64 -7.99 20.69
CA SER A 24 14.11 -9.05 19.80
C SER A 24 13.08 -8.51 18.80
N TYR A 25 12.18 -7.63 19.23
CA TYR A 25 11.19 -7.00 18.35
C TYR A 25 11.84 -6.09 17.30
N GLN A 26 12.85 -5.31 17.69
CA GLN A 26 13.59 -4.46 16.74
C GLN A 26 14.32 -5.28 15.68
N ILE A 27 14.95 -6.39 16.06
CA ILE A 27 15.59 -7.32 15.11
C ILE A 27 14.55 -7.90 14.13
N TYR A 28 13.37 -8.27 14.63
CA TYR A 28 12.27 -8.76 13.81
C TYR A 28 11.78 -7.69 12.81
N VAL A 29 11.52 -6.46 13.26
CA VAL A 29 11.10 -5.35 12.41
C VAL A 29 12.15 -5.05 11.33
N GLN A 30 13.42 -4.97 11.71
CA GLN A 30 14.51 -4.73 10.77
C GLN A 30 14.58 -5.81 9.68
N LYS A 31 14.40 -7.07 10.07
CA LYS A 31 14.37 -8.20 9.15
C LYS A 31 13.18 -8.11 8.20
N GLU A 32 11.96 -7.91 8.68
CA GLU A 32 10.78 -7.85 7.81
C GLU A 32 10.83 -6.63 6.87
N CYS A 33 11.19 -5.45 7.39
CA CYS A 33 11.33 -4.24 6.58
C CYS A 33 12.46 -4.32 5.53
N SER A 34 13.47 -5.18 5.73
CA SER A 34 14.53 -5.41 4.73
C SER A 34 14.03 -5.99 3.40
N PHE A 35 12.85 -6.60 3.40
CA PHE A 35 12.23 -7.13 2.17
C PHE A 35 11.38 -6.11 1.42
N THR A 36 11.33 -4.87 1.90
CA THR A 36 10.50 -3.81 1.34
C THR A 36 11.33 -2.87 0.47
N ARG A 37 10.67 -2.10 -0.42
CA ARG A 37 11.35 -1.15 -1.31
C ARG A 37 11.86 0.08 -0.57
N TYR A 38 11.19 0.46 0.52
CA TYR A 38 11.52 1.63 1.33
C TYR A 38 11.72 1.22 2.80
N PRO A 39 12.83 0.56 3.17
CA PRO A 39 13.01 0.01 4.52
C PRO A 39 12.97 1.06 5.63
N SER A 40 13.48 2.27 5.38
CA SER A 40 13.55 3.34 6.37
C SER A 40 12.17 3.75 6.90
N ILE A 41 11.22 4.04 6.00
CA ILE A 41 9.86 4.44 6.37
C ILE A 41 9.07 3.26 6.97
N CYS A 42 9.39 2.02 6.59
CA CYS A 42 8.84 0.82 7.23
C CYS A 42 9.24 0.73 8.71
N VAL A 43 10.54 0.83 9.01
CA VAL A 43 11.06 0.77 10.38
C VAL A 43 10.54 1.96 11.19
N GLN A 44 10.59 3.18 10.62
CA GLN A 44 10.09 4.39 11.27
C GLN A 44 8.61 4.28 11.65
N THR A 45 7.80 3.61 10.82
CA THR A 45 6.38 3.38 11.13
C THR A 45 6.24 2.51 12.38
N MET A 46 7.05 1.46 12.53
CA MET A 46 6.98 0.60 13.71
C MET A 46 7.45 1.31 14.98
N THR A 47 8.52 2.11 14.88
CA THR A 47 9.04 2.87 16.04
C THR A 47 8.13 4.03 16.44
N GLY A 48 7.49 4.69 15.46
CA GLY A 48 6.67 5.88 15.68
C GLY A 48 5.24 5.59 16.12
N SER A 49 4.75 4.36 15.97
CA SER A 49 3.36 4.03 16.29
C SER A 49 3.12 3.75 17.78
N GLY A 50 4.15 3.74 18.63
CA GLY A 50 4.03 3.34 20.05
C GLY A 50 3.64 1.87 20.25
N LEU A 51 3.52 1.13 19.15
CA LEU A 51 3.05 -0.26 19.07
C LEU A 51 4.10 -1.30 19.54
N GLY A 52 5.26 -0.82 20.01
CA GLY A 52 6.30 -1.65 20.62
C GLY A 52 6.52 -1.38 22.11
N HIS A 53 5.68 -0.55 22.75
CA HIS A 53 5.82 -0.23 24.18
C HIS A 53 5.03 -1.18 25.09
N ASP A 54 3.91 -1.71 24.60
CA ASP A 54 3.21 -2.81 25.25
C ASP A 54 3.70 -4.16 24.70
N GLN A 55 3.65 -5.21 25.53
CA GLN A 55 4.04 -6.59 25.18
C GLN A 55 3.28 -7.22 23.98
N GLN A 56 2.48 -6.43 23.26
CA GLN A 56 1.66 -6.86 22.15
C GLN A 56 2.45 -6.71 20.84
N HIS A 57 2.96 -7.82 20.31
CA HIS A 57 3.53 -7.86 18.98
C HIS A 57 2.49 -7.43 17.95
N VAL A 58 2.70 -6.27 17.33
CA VAL A 58 1.82 -5.80 16.26
C VAL A 58 2.23 -6.40 14.92
N ASP A 59 1.24 -6.91 14.20
CA ASP A 59 1.40 -7.36 12.82
C ASP A 59 1.84 -6.17 11.94
N ILE A 60 3.05 -6.28 11.37
CA ILE A 60 3.68 -5.22 10.57
C ILE A 60 2.81 -4.83 9.38
N MET A 61 2.10 -5.77 8.75
CA MET A 61 1.22 -5.47 7.63
C MET A 61 0.00 -4.64 8.07
N LEU A 62 -0.58 -4.94 9.24
CA LEU A 62 -1.68 -4.14 9.79
C LEU A 62 -1.23 -2.74 10.22
N ALA A 63 -0.05 -2.63 10.85
CA ALA A 63 0.51 -1.34 11.23
C ALA A 63 0.81 -0.47 9.99
N LEU A 64 1.43 -1.05 8.95
CA LEU A 64 1.65 -0.36 7.68
C LEU A 64 0.33 0.05 7.03
N ALA A 65 -0.69 -0.84 6.98
CA ALA A 65 -1.99 -0.51 6.40
C ALA A 65 -2.66 0.67 7.11
N ASN A 66 -2.72 0.67 8.45
CA ASN A 66 -3.29 1.77 9.22
C ASN A 66 -2.52 3.08 9.02
N LYS A 67 -1.18 3.02 9.04
CA LYS A 67 -0.34 4.22 8.80
C LYS A 67 -0.56 4.76 7.39
N THR A 68 -0.65 3.88 6.40
CA THR A 68 -0.90 4.25 5.01
C THR A 68 -2.24 4.96 4.84
N ILE A 69 -3.30 4.43 5.47
CA ILE A 69 -4.63 5.08 5.47
C ILE A 69 -4.54 6.47 6.10
N SER A 70 -3.88 6.59 7.25
CA SER A 70 -3.70 7.87 7.94
C SER A 70 -2.95 8.90 7.08
N GLU A 71 -1.82 8.53 6.47
CA GLU A 71 -1.07 9.43 5.58
C GLU A 71 -1.87 9.79 4.31
N THR A 72 -2.62 8.84 3.75
CA THR A 72 -3.47 9.09 2.57
C THR A 72 -4.59 10.08 2.92
N MET A 73 -5.23 9.94 4.08
CA MET A 73 -6.24 10.91 4.56
C MET A 73 -5.66 12.30 4.78
N LEU A 74 -4.44 12.39 5.33
CA LEU A 74 -3.74 13.66 5.53
C LEU A 74 -3.41 14.33 4.19
N ALA A 75 -3.00 13.55 3.18
CA ALA A 75 -2.81 14.08 1.83
C ALA A 75 -4.13 14.63 1.25
N THR A 76 -5.24 13.90 1.40
CA THR A 76 -6.57 14.36 0.95
C THR A 76 -7.02 15.65 1.61
N SER A 77 -6.83 15.79 2.94
CA SER A 77 -7.30 16.99 3.67
C SER A 77 -6.53 18.27 3.29
N GLU A 78 -5.27 18.16 2.88
CA GLU A 78 -4.50 19.30 2.38
C GLU A 78 -5.05 19.84 1.06
N PHE A 79 -5.60 19.00 0.17
CA PHE A 79 -6.26 19.44 -1.06
C PHE A 79 -7.54 20.24 -0.78
N VAL A 80 -8.37 19.77 0.16
CA VAL A 80 -9.60 20.45 0.56
C VAL A 80 -9.28 21.83 1.14
N ASN A 81 -8.22 21.93 1.95
CA ASN A 81 -7.79 23.20 2.53
C ASN A 81 -7.22 24.16 1.46
N PHE A 82 -6.40 23.67 0.53
CA PHE A 82 -5.82 24.50 -0.53
C PHE A 82 -6.87 25.07 -1.49
N SER A 83 -7.83 24.24 -1.92
CA SER A 83 -8.92 24.65 -2.80
C SER A 83 -9.82 25.73 -2.17
N SER A 84 -10.02 25.69 -0.85
CA SER A 84 -10.79 26.70 -0.12
C SER A 84 -10.11 28.07 -0.06
N GLN A 85 -8.77 28.12 0.04
CA GLN A 85 -8.00 29.37 0.10
C GLN A 85 -8.00 30.11 -1.23
N PHE A 86 -7.98 29.38 -2.35
CA PHE A 86 -7.89 29.99 -3.66
C PHE A 86 -9.20 30.72 -4.04
N LYS A 87 -10.37 30.25 -3.59
CA LYS A 87 -11.68 30.88 -3.85
C LYS A 87 -11.78 32.36 -3.40
N LEU A 88 -10.87 32.85 -2.56
CA LEU A 88 -10.88 34.20 -1.99
C LEU A 88 -10.00 35.24 -2.74
N GLY A 89 -9.14 34.83 -3.68
CA GLY A 89 -8.11 35.69 -4.28
C GLY A 89 -8.31 36.04 -5.77
N GLY A 90 -9.32 36.83 -6.13
CA GLY A 90 -9.65 37.14 -7.52
C GLY A 90 -8.69 38.13 -8.22
N LYS A 91 -8.03 37.70 -9.31
CA LYS A 91 -7.50 38.56 -10.40
C LYS A 91 -7.80 37.93 -11.77
N LEU A 92 -8.20 38.73 -12.76
CA LEU A 92 -8.80 38.27 -14.02
C LEU A 92 -7.93 37.33 -14.88
N GLY A 93 -6.58 37.41 -14.82
CA GLY A 93 -5.67 36.45 -15.47
C GLY A 93 -5.39 35.18 -14.64
N ALA A 94 -5.78 35.18 -13.37
CA ALA A 94 -5.73 34.00 -12.52
C ALA A 94 -6.92 33.08 -12.76
N ARG A 95 -7.99 33.52 -13.42
CA ARG A 95 -9.27 32.78 -13.46
C ARG A 95 -9.22 31.48 -14.27
N GLU A 96 -8.53 31.45 -15.41
CA GLU A 96 -8.32 30.21 -16.18
C GLU A 96 -7.32 29.27 -15.51
N ALA A 97 -6.20 29.79 -15.00
CA ALA A 97 -5.24 29.01 -14.20
C ALA A 97 -5.91 28.44 -12.93
N GLN A 98 -6.85 29.18 -12.35
CA GLN A 98 -7.63 28.80 -11.17
C GLN A 98 -8.70 27.76 -11.47
N LEU A 99 -9.38 27.87 -12.59
CA LEU A 99 -10.32 26.84 -13.04
C LEU A 99 -9.57 25.54 -13.31
N VAL A 100 -8.42 25.60 -13.99
CA VAL A 100 -7.56 24.42 -14.25
C VAL A 100 -7.05 23.82 -12.93
N HIS A 101 -6.64 24.65 -11.97
CA HIS A 101 -6.21 24.16 -10.66
C HIS A 101 -7.37 23.49 -9.90
N SER A 102 -8.54 24.13 -9.87
CA SER A 102 -9.74 23.58 -9.22
C SER A 102 -10.19 22.24 -9.83
N VAL A 103 -10.04 22.04 -11.14
CA VAL A 103 -10.38 20.76 -11.80
C VAL A 103 -9.34 19.68 -11.46
N LYS A 104 -8.05 20.03 -11.44
CA LYS A 104 -6.97 19.13 -11.04
C LYS A 104 -7.08 18.69 -9.57
N ASP A 105 -7.42 19.62 -8.70
CA ASP A 105 -7.63 19.36 -7.26
C ASP A 105 -8.80 18.41 -7.05
N TYR A 106 -9.94 18.67 -7.71
CA TYR A 106 -11.11 17.79 -7.64
C TYR A 106 -10.80 16.38 -8.17
N TYR A 107 -10.07 16.28 -9.28
CA TYR A 107 -9.68 14.99 -9.85
C TYR A 107 -8.75 14.22 -8.91
N CYS A 108 -7.75 14.88 -8.33
CA CYS A 108 -6.91 14.22 -7.33
C CYS A 108 -7.71 13.82 -6.09
N GLU A 109 -8.60 14.67 -5.57
CA GLU A 109 -9.43 14.34 -4.40
C GLU A 109 -10.19 13.02 -4.64
N GLU A 110 -10.80 12.87 -5.81
CA GLU A 110 -11.52 11.64 -6.18
C GLU A 110 -10.56 10.44 -6.29
N LEU A 111 -9.39 10.61 -6.90
CA LEU A 111 -8.35 9.55 -6.94
C LEU A 111 -7.92 9.13 -5.53
N MET A 112 -7.67 10.07 -4.63
CA MET A 112 -7.24 9.79 -3.26
C MET A 112 -8.36 9.12 -2.46
N ASN A 113 -9.61 9.50 -2.68
CA ASN A 113 -10.77 8.82 -2.09
C ASN A 113 -10.91 7.37 -2.61
N MET A 114 -10.69 7.15 -3.91
CA MET A 114 -10.62 5.80 -4.47
C MET A 114 -9.45 4.99 -3.87
N SER A 115 -8.29 5.62 -3.66
CA SER A 115 -7.15 5.00 -2.96
C SER A 115 -7.54 4.57 -1.55
N LEU A 116 -8.14 5.47 -0.75
CA LEU A 116 -8.62 5.16 0.61
C LEU A 116 -9.56 3.95 0.62
N LYS A 117 -10.53 3.92 -0.27
CA LYS A 117 -11.45 2.77 -0.41
C LYS A 117 -10.72 1.45 -0.65
N ARG A 118 -9.67 1.43 -1.47
CA ARG A 118 -8.87 0.22 -1.71
C ARG A 118 -8.00 -0.15 -0.52
N LEU A 119 -7.48 0.82 0.20
CA LEU A 119 -6.72 0.60 1.43
C LEU A 119 -7.60 0.01 2.53
N ASP A 120 -8.82 0.51 2.70
CA ASP A 120 -9.80 -0.04 3.65
C ASP A 120 -10.18 -1.48 3.30
N GLN A 121 -10.43 -1.76 2.02
CA GLN A 121 -10.68 -3.12 1.56
C GLN A 121 -9.50 -4.06 1.87
N SER A 122 -8.28 -3.58 1.61
CA SER A 122 -7.04 -4.32 1.91
C SER A 122 -6.91 -4.59 3.40
N LEU A 123 -7.14 -3.58 4.26
CA LEU A 123 -7.11 -3.71 5.72
C LEU A 123 -8.13 -4.72 6.22
N LEU A 124 -9.37 -4.67 5.73
CA LEU A 124 -10.42 -5.61 6.10
C LEU A 124 -10.04 -7.05 5.69
N ALA A 125 -9.53 -7.25 4.48
CA ALA A 125 -9.10 -8.56 4.03
C ALA A 125 -7.87 -9.10 4.76
N LEU A 126 -6.94 -8.23 5.15
CA LEU A 126 -5.81 -8.57 6.03
C LEU A 126 -6.31 -9.03 7.40
N LYS A 127 -7.31 -8.34 7.98
CA LYS A 127 -7.91 -8.74 9.26
C LYS A 127 -8.68 -10.06 9.17
N GLN A 128 -9.32 -10.33 8.03
CA GLN A 128 -10.12 -11.55 7.84
C GLN A 128 -9.24 -12.79 7.59
N SER A 129 -8.41 -12.76 6.54
CA SER A 129 -7.55 -13.87 6.17
C SER A 129 -6.55 -13.45 5.08
N PRO A 130 -5.32 -13.04 5.45
CA PRO A 130 -4.30 -12.59 4.50
C PRO A 130 -3.97 -13.64 3.43
N ARG A 131 -3.93 -14.92 3.81
CA ARG A 131 -3.63 -16.03 2.89
C ARG A 131 -4.75 -16.27 1.89
N LYS A 132 -6.01 -16.29 2.34
CA LYS A 132 -7.18 -16.52 1.48
C LYS A 132 -7.39 -15.35 0.53
N ASN A 133 -7.22 -14.14 1.02
CA ASN A 133 -7.52 -12.91 0.30
C ASN A 133 -6.28 -12.29 -0.39
N LYS A 134 -5.15 -13.00 -0.45
CA LYS A 134 -3.86 -12.46 -0.95
C LYS A 134 -4.01 -11.73 -2.28
N ARG A 135 -4.69 -12.35 -3.25
CA ARG A 135 -4.84 -11.78 -4.61
C ARG A 135 -5.67 -10.49 -4.60
N ASP A 136 -6.73 -10.45 -3.79
CA ASP A 136 -7.57 -9.26 -3.68
C ASP A 136 -6.82 -8.12 -3.00
N ILE A 137 -6.08 -8.42 -1.92
CA ILE A 137 -5.20 -7.46 -1.24
C ILE A 137 -4.15 -6.92 -2.23
N GLN A 138 -3.48 -7.79 -3.01
CA GLN A 138 -2.52 -7.36 -4.03
C GLN A 138 -3.15 -6.41 -5.06
N ALA A 139 -4.34 -6.77 -5.56
CA ALA A 139 -5.04 -5.96 -6.56
C ALA A 139 -5.46 -4.59 -6.00
N TRP A 140 -5.99 -4.55 -4.78
CA TRP A 140 -6.40 -3.30 -4.15
C TRP A 140 -5.22 -2.41 -3.79
N LEU A 141 -4.13 -2.96 -3.24
CA LEU A 141 -2.92 -2.17 -2.97
C LEU A 141 -2.27 -1.63 -4.26
N SER A 142 -2.26 -2.42 -5.34
CA SER A 142 -1.75 -1.96 -6.64
C SER A 142 -2.64 -0.85 -7.24
N ALA A 143 -3.96 -0.97 -7.08
CA ALA A 143 -4.89 0.08 -7.48
C ALA A 143 -4.70 1.37 -6.64
N ALA A 144 -4.53 1.24 -5.32
CA ALA A 144 -4.24 2.37 -4.43
C ALA A 144 -2.98 3.14 -4.87
N LEU A 145 -1.88 2.42 -5.17
CA LEU A 145 -0.67 3.00 -5.73
C LEU A 145 -0.94 3.75 -7.04
N THR A 146 -1.69 3.13 -7.96
CA THR A 146 -2.01 3.76 -9.26
C THR A 146 -2.77 5.07 -9.07
N PHE A 147 -3.74 5.10 -8.15
CA PHE A 147 -4.50 6.32 -7.85
C PHE A 147 -3.63 7.41 -7.21
N GLN A 148 -2.75 7.04 -6.28
CA GLN A 148 -1.81 7.96 -5.65
C GLN A 148 -0.82 8.53 -6.67
N ASP A 149 -0.19 7.68 -7.49
CA ASP A 149 0.73 8.09 -8.56
C ASP A 149 0.03 9.02 -9.56
N THR A 150 -1.19 8.68 -9.98
CA THR A 150 -1.95 9.53 -10.92
C THR A 150 -2.30 10.88 -10.29
N CYS A 151 -2.71 10.92 -9.02
CA CYS A 151 -2.96 12.19 -8.34
C CYS A 151 -1.67 13.02 -8.24
N LYS A 152 -0.53 12.36 -7.96
CA LYS A 152 0.76 13.02 -7.79
C LYS A 152 1.11 13.89 -8.99
N ASP A 153 0.83 13.43 -10.22
CA ASP A 153 1.05 14.16 -11.47
C ASP A 153 0.32 15.52 -11.54
N TYR A 154 -0.73 15.69 -10.73
CA TYR A 154 -1.52 16.92 -10.64
C TYR A 154 -1.22 17.73 -9.37
N SER A 155 -0.34 17.24 -8.50
CA SER A 155 -0.01 17.84 -7.21
C SER A 155 1.37 18.50 -7.21
N SER A 156 1.64 19.39 -6.25
CA SER A 156 2.97 19.97 -6.06
C SER A 156 3.27 20.28 -4.60
N GLY A 157 4.51 20.63 -4.29
CA GLY A 157 4.91 21.08 -2.96
C GLY A 157 4.69 20.04 -1.86
N GLN A 158 4.08 20.46 -0.75
CA GLN A 158 3.86 19.63 0.43
C GLN A 158 2.94 18.44 0.14
N ILE A 159 1.91 18.67 -0.67
CA ILE A 159 0.92 17.66 -1.03
C ILE A 159 1.58 16.50 -1.79
N SER A 160 2.41 16.81 -2.79
CA SER A 160 3.16 15.81 -3.56
C SER A 160 4.06 14.96 -2.66
N LYS A 161 4.72 15.57 -1.67
CA LYS A 161 5.54 14.85 -0.69
C LYS A 161 4.72 13.90 0.19
N ARG A 162 3.49 14.27 0.54
CA ARG A 162 2.61 13.37 1.32
C ARG A 162 2.12 12.20 0.49
N ILE A 163 1.77 12.45 -0.77
CA ILE A 163 1.40 11.38 -1.70
C ILE A 163 2.58 10.42 -1.88
N ASP A 164 3.81 10.93 -1.98
CA ASP A 164 5.02 10.10 -2.02
C ASP A 164 5.17 9.24 -0.77
N ASN A 165 5.03 9.81 0.42
CA ASN A 165 5.11 9.05 1.66
C ASN A 165 4.02 7.97 1.74
N ALA A 166 2.78 8.30 1.37
CA ALA A 166 1.68 7.33 1.31
C ALA A 166 2.01 6.20 0.32
N SER A 167 2.49 6.53 -0.88
CA SER A 167 2.85 5.56 -1.93
C SER A 167 3.99 4.63 -1.50
N GLN A 168 4.99 5.16 -0.80
CA GLN A 168 6.07 4.36 -0.24
C GLN A 168 5.55 3.34 0.80
N LEU A 169 4.61 3.75 1.64
CA LEU A 169 3.97 2.86 2.62
C LEU A 169 3.12 1.78 1.95
N VAL A 170 2.31 2.12 0.93
CA VAL A 170 1.56 1.11 0.15
C VAL A 170 2.52 0.13 -0.51
N SER A 171 3.62 0.62 -1.10
CA SER A 171 4.62 -0.21 -1.77
C SER A 171 5.26 -1.20 -0.80
N ASN A 172 5.60 -0.76 0.41
CA ASN A 172 6.13 -1.64 1.45
C ASN A 172 5.11 -2.69 1.90
N LEU A 173 3.86 -2.28 2.13
CA LEU A 173 2.78 -3.21 2.48
C LEU A 173 2.57 -4.27 1.39
N LEU A 174 2.56 -3.86 0.12
CA LEU A 174 2.44 -4.76 -1.02
C LEU A 174 3.62 -5.74 -1.08
N ALA A 175 4.85 -5.29 -0.81
CA ALA A 175 6.03 -6.15 -0.75
C ALA A 175 5.88 -7.25 0.31
N LEU A 176 5.36 -6.92 1.50
CA LEU A 176 5.10 -7.92 2.54
C LEU A 176 3.95 -8.86 2.17
N VAL A 177 2.87 -8.34 1.60
CA VAL A 177 1.73 -9.16 1.13
C VAL A 177 2.18 -10.17 0.06
N ASN A 178 3.09 -9.77 -0.84
CA ASN A 178 3.64 -10.65 -1.87
C ASN A 178 4.34 -11.88 -1.30
N ARG A 179 4.90 -11.76 -0.09
CA ARG A 179 5.59 -12.84 0.64
C ARG A 179 4.66 -13.82 1.34
N ILE A 180 3.37 -13.50 1.47
CA ILE A 180 2.40 -14.44 2.05
C ILE A 180 2.35 -15.71 1.19
N ALA A 181 2.60 -16.87 1.80
CA ALA A 181 2.47 -18.14 1.10
C ALA A 181 1.03 -18.31 0.55
N SER A 182 0.91 -18.62 -0.74
CA SER A 182 -0.40 -18.88 -1.34
C SER A 182 -0.82 -20.33 -1.06
N ASN A 183 -2.10 -20.56 -0.75
CA ASN A 183 -2.67 -21.91 -0.57
C ASN A 183 -2.80 -22.71 -1.89
N HIS A 184 -2.01 -22.39 -2.92
CA HIS A 184 -2.05 -23.14 -4.17
C HIS A 184 -1.26 -24.43 -3.97
N THR A 185 -1.93 -25.47 -3.48
CA THR A 185 -1.67 -26.81 -4.00
C THR A 185 -1.98 -26.75 -5.49
N ALA A 186 -0.99 -26.37 -6.28
CA ALA A 186 -1.03 -26.58 -7.71
C ALA A 186 -0.99 -28.10 -7.90
N THR A 187 -2.14 -28.75 -7.77
CA THR A 187 -2.37 -30.03 -8.43
C THR A 187 -2.27 -29.71 -9.92
N VAL A 188 -1.06 -29.88 -10.45
CA VAL A 188 -0.82 -30.06 -11.87
C VAL A 188 -1.55 -31.35 -12.23
N THR A 189 -2.86 -31.24 -12.46
CA THR A 189 -3.58 -32.30 -13.12
C THR A 189 -3.07 -32.29 -14.54
N ASN A 190 -2.25 -33.31 -14.86
CA ASN A 190 -1.91 -33.72 -16.22
C ASN A 190 -3.20 -34.12 -16.95
N HIS A 191 -4.08 -33.16 -17.24
CA HIS A 191 -5.15 -33.33 -18.21
C HIS A 191 -4.55 -33.05 -19.58
N ARG A 192 -4.21 -34.15 -20.26
CA ARG A 192 -3.90 -34.22 -21.68
C ARG A 192 -5.09 -33.70 -22.51
N ASN A 193 -5.24 -32.39 -22.59
CA ASN A 193 -6.01 -31.69 -23.61
C ASN A 193 -5.22 -30.45 -24.01
N VAL A 194 -4.48 -30.59 -25.11
CA VAL A 194 -3.50 -29.64 -25.66
C VAL A 194 -4.13 -28.29 -26.09
N ASP A 195 -5.43 -28.08 -25.89
CA ASP A 195 -6.15 -26.87 -26.29
C ASP A 195 -6.42 -25.87 -25.14
N GLN A 196 -6.01 -26.19 -23.89
CA GLN A 196 -6.36 -25.40 -22.70
C GLN A 196 -5.23 -24.54 -22.12
N GLY A 197 -4.02 -24.60 -22.68
CA GLY A 197 -2.84 -23.94 -22.12
C GLY A 197 -2.57 -22.52 -22.61
N LEU A 198 -3.12 -22.11 -23.77
CA LEU A 198 -2.72 -20.85 -24.41
C LEU A 198 -3.52 -19.62 -23.97
N PHE A 199 -4.71 -19.81 -23.39
CA PHE A 199 -5.62 -18.70 -23.09
C PHE A 199 -6.30 -18.88 -21.74
N ALA A 200 -6.47 -17.76 -21.04
CA ALA A 200 -7.16 -17.72 -19.76
C ALA A 200 -8.63 -18.19 -19.87
N LYS A 201 -9.20 -18.69 -18.76
CA LYS A 201 -10.55 -19.28 -18.72
C LYS A 201 -11.67 -18.30 -19.11
N TRP A 202 -11.46 -16.99 -18.94
CA TRP A 202 -12.42 -15.95 -19.28
C TRP A 202 -12.44 -15.59 -20.78
N VAL A 203 -11.44 -16.04 -21.55
CA VAL A 203 -11.43 -15.90 -23.00
C VAL A 203 -12.43 -16.91 -23.57
N SER A 204 -13.37 -16.49 -24.43
CA SER A 204 -14.35 -17.41 -24.99
C SER A 204 -13.72 -18.34 -26.03
N ARG A 205 -14.37 -19.48 -26.34
CA ARG A 205 -13.91 -20.36 -27.43
C ARG A 205 -13.83 -19.64 -28.78
N ARG A 206 -14.77 -18.74 -29.05
CA ARG A 206 -14.81 -17.95 -30.29
C ARG A 206 -13.60 -17.01 -30.33
N ASP A 207 -13.31 -16.31 -29.23
CA ASP A 207 -12.20 -15.36 -29.17
C ASP A 207 -10.85 -16.07 -29.24
N ARG A 208 -10.72 -17.25 -28.62
CA ARG A 208 -9.52 -18.09 -28.80
C ARG A 208 -9.28 -18.41 -30.27
N LYS A 209 -10.34 -18.82 -30.98
CA LYS A 209 -10.26 -19.13 -32.41
C LYS A 209 -9.91 -17.90 -33.27
N LEU A 210 -10.42 -16.73 -32.89
CA LEU A 210 -10.05 -15.46 -33.53
C LEU A 210 -8.57 -15.11 -33.28
N LEU A 211 -8.11 -15.23 -32.04
CA LEU A 211 -6.74 -14.90 -31.63
C LEU A 211 -5.68 -15.89 -32.17
N GLN A 212 -6.08 -17.12 -32.49
CA GLN A 212 -5.23 -18.14 -33.11
C GLN A 212 -5.21 -18.07 -34.65
N ALA A 213 -6.01 -17.20 -35.26
CA ALA A 213 -6.03 -17.06 -36.71
C ALA A 213 -4.69 -16.50 -37.21
N THR A 214 -4.05 -17.20 -38.14
CA THR A 214 -2.74 -16.83 -38.70
C THR A 214 -2.82 -15.69 -39.73
N ALA A 215 -4.03 -15.35 -40.19
CA ALA A 215 -4.27 -14.30 -41.17
C ALA A 215 -5.31 -13.32 -40.62
N ILE A 216 -4.84 -12.15 -40.18
CA ILE A 216 -5.68 -11.01 -39.82
C ILE A 216 -5.59 -10.02 -40.98
N LYS A 217 -6.73 -9.74 -41.63
CA LYS A 217 -6.84 -8.61 -42.55
C LYS A 217 -7.00 -7.35 -41.70
N ALA A 218 -5.95 -6.55 -41.59
CA ALA A 218 -6.00 -5.29 -40.85
C ALA A 218 -6.79 -4.26 -41.66
N ASP A 219 -7.76 -3.61 -41.03
CA ASP A 219 -8.51 -2.49 -41.63
C ASP A 219 -7.71 -1.17 -41.58
N ALA A 220 -6.67 -1.11 -40.75
CA ALA A 220 -5.70 -0.01 -40.68
C ALA A 220 -4.33 -0.53 -40.24
N VAL A 221 -3.25 0.06 -40.77
CA VAL A 221 -1.85 -0.23 -40.38
C VAL A 221 -1.22 1.05 -39.86
N VAL A 222 -0.63 1.00 -38.67
CA VAL A 222 0.06 2.15 -38.07
C VAL A 222 1.46 2.26 -38.68
N ALA A 223 1.84 3.47 -39.11
CA ALA A 223 3.16 3.70 -39.68
C ALA A 223 4.27 3.48 -38.63
N LYS A 224 5.34 2.79 -39.03
CA LYS A 224 6.46 2.45 -38.14
C LYS A 224 7.21 3.69 -37.62
N ASP A 225 7.17 4.78 -38.36
CA ASP A 225 7.81 6.06 -38.04
C ASP A 225 6.94 6.98 -37.17
N GLY A 226 5.74 6.53 -36.79
CA GLY A 226 4.81 7.32 -35.99
C GLY A 226 4.11 8.44 -36.76
N SER A 227 4.21 8.49 -38.09
CA SER A 227 3.44 9.43 -38.90
C SER A 227 2.01 8.93 -39.07
N GLY A 228 1.05 9.70 -38.57
CA GLY A 228 -0.39 9.43 -38.73
C GLY A 228 -0.98 10.43 -39.70
N ASN A 229 -0.84 10.17 -41.00
CA ASN A 229 -1.50 10.91 -42.07
C ASN A 229 -2.48 9.97 -42.80
#